data_AF-A0A1H8H179-F1
#
_entry.id   AF-A0A1H8H179-F1
#
_cell.length_a   1.000
_cell.length_b   1.000
_cell.length_c   1.000
_cell.angle_alpha   90.00
_cell.angle_beta   90.00
_cell.angle_gamma   90.00
#
_symmetry.space_group_name_H-M   'P 1'
#
loop_
_entity.id
_entity.type
_entity.pdbx_description
1 polymer ?
#
loop_
_entity_poly.entity_id
_entity_poly.type
_entity_poly.pdbx_seq_one_letter_code
_entity_poly.pdbx_strand_id
1 'polypeptide(L)'
;MSDYRLTSINLGGKAIINYKGIQDIIIESIAKVEIVTQRHKSGVLENYRISSYIRFNKIDGSTVQYPDSKIDLNEAETIIKENKISVEYVDEFI
;
A
#
# COMPACT_ATOMS: atom_id res chain seq x y z
N MET A 1 2.98 0.12 -16.73
CA MET A 1 1.70 -0.33 -16.14
C MET A 1 2.02 -0.98 -14.82
N SER A 2 1.32 -0.62 -13.76
CA SER A 2 1.41 -1.27 -12.46
C SER A 2 1.00 -2.73 -12.58
N ASP A 3 1.76 -3.63 -11.97
CA ASP A 3 1.48 -5.07 -12.01
C ASP A 3 0.26 -5.42 -11.12
N TYR A 4 0.06 -4.63 -10.06
CA TYR A 4 -1.02 -4.78 -9.09
C TYR A 4 -1.95 -3.57 -9.12
N ARG A 5 -3.23 -3.82 -8.87
CA ARG A 5 -4.27 -2.80 -8.76
C ARG A 5 -5.17 -3.14 -7.58
N LEU A 6 -5.31 -2.22 -6.62
CA LEU A 6 -6.33 -2.35 -5.60
C LEU A 6 -7.70 -2.19 -6.29
N THR A 7 -8.63 -3.12 -6.11
CA THR A 7 -9.96 -3.05 -6.72
C THR A 7 -11.07 -2.84 -5.71
N SER A 8 -10.86 -3.26 -4.45
CA SER A 8 -11.83 -3.10 -3.37
C SER A 8 -11.15 -3.22 -2.01
N ILE A 9 -11.71 -2.53 -1.00
CA ILE A 9 -11.24 -2.60 0.39
C ILE A 9 -12.34 -2.22 1.38
N ASN A 10 -12.37 -2.87 2.54
CA ASN A 10 -13.15 -2.46 3.72
C ASN A 10 -12.37 -2.61 5.04
N LEU A 11 -12.51 -1.65 5.95
CA LEU A 11 -11.92 -1.71 7.30
C LEU A 11 -12.61 -2.82 8.12
N GLY A 12 -11.81 -3.66 8.79
CA GLY A 12 -12.33 -4.85 9.49
C GLY A 12 -12.67 -6.02 8.55
N GLY A 13 -12.30 -5.91 7.26
CA GLY A 13 -12.53 -6.92 6.25
C GLY A 13 -11.34 -7.10 5.29
N LYS A 14 -11.64 -7.44 4.03
CA LYS A 14 -10.67 -7.86 3.03
C LYS A 14 -10.34 -6.76 2.02
N ALA A 15 -9.09 -6.69 1.58
CA ALA A 15 -8.72 -5.98 0.34
C ALA A 15 -8.59 -6.99 -0.80
N ILE A 16 -9.02 -6.58 -1.99
CA ILE A 16 -8.85 -7.34 -3.21
C ILE A 16 -7.85 -6.59 -4.08
N ILE A 17 -6.74 -7.25 -4.40
CA ILE A 17 -5.71 -6.74 -5.29
C ILE A 17 -5.69 -7.61 -6.53
N ASN A 18 -5.94 -7.00 -7.67
CA ASN A 18 -5.88 -7.68 -8.94
C ASN A 18 -4.46 -7.60 -9.53
N TYR A 19 -3.88 -8.74 -9.88
CA TYR A 19 -2.60 -8.85 -10.56
C TYR A 19 -2.83 -8.95 -12.07
N LYS A 20 -2.36 -7.93 -12.80
CA LYS A 20 -2.36 -7.83 -14.28
C LYS A 20 -3.71 -8.05 -14.99
N GLY A 21 -4.84 -7.88 -14.30
CA GLY A 21 -6.16 -8.16 -14.87
C GLY A 21 -6.58 -9.63 -14.81
N ILE A 22 -5.74 -10.51 -14.24
CA ILE A 22 -5.87 -11.97 -14.43
C ILE A 22 -6.23 -12.69 -13.13
N GLN A 23 -5.71 -12.21 -12.00
CA GLN A 23 -5.83 -12.92 -10.74
C GLN A 23 -6.16 -11.97 -9.60
N ASP A 24 -7.17 -12.31 -8.81
CA ASP A 24 -7.49 -11.62 -7.57
C ASP A 24 -6.73 -12.24 -6.39
N ILE A 25 -6.04 -11.39 -5.66
CA ILE A 25 -5.35 -11.68 -4.40
C ILE A 25 -6.17 -11.07 -3.29
N ILE A 26 -6.57 -11.90 -2.33
CA ILE A 26 -7.41 -11.48 -1.21
C ILE A 26 -6.54 -11.33 0.04
N ILE A 27 -6.55 -10.15 0.62
CA ILE A 27 -5.90 -9.85 1.91
C ILE A 27 -7.00 -9.73 2.94
N GLU A 28 -7.16 -10.72 3.81
CA GLU A 28 -8.19 -10.71 4.85
C GLU A 28 -7.75 -9.99 6.13
N SER A 29 -8.74 -9.67 6.96
CA SER A 29 -8.55 -9.17 8.33
C SER A 29 -7.70 -7.90 8.42
N ILE A 30 -7.97 -6.90 7.58
CA ILE A 30 -7.24 -5.64 7.57
C ILE A 30 -7.68 -4.76 8.75
N ALA A 31 -6.72 -4.43 9.61
CA ALA A 31 -6.91 -3.51 10.72
C ALA A 31 -6.61 -2.06 10.30
N LYS A 32 -5.57 -1.85 9.50
CA LYS A 32 -5.05 -0.53 9.15
C LYS A 32 -4.35 -0.53 7.79
N VAL A 33 -4.40 0.60 7.09
CA VAL A 33 -3.70 0.83 5.82
C VAL A 33 -2.74 2.01 5.98
N GLU A 34 -1.52 1.84 5.47
CA GLU A 34 -0.47 2.86 5.53
C GLU A 34 0.11 3.08 4.14
N ILE A 35 0.43 4.34 3.82
CA ILE A 35 1.33 4.70 2.73
C ILE A 35 2.67 5.05 3.36
N VAL A 36 3.66 4.20 3.14
CA VAL A 36 4.99 4.33 3.73
C VAL A 36 5.93 4.94 2.71
N THR A 37 6.68 5.96 3.12
CA THR A 37 7.74 6.58 2.31
C THR A 37 9.09 6.24 2.93
N GLN A 38 9.94 5.52 2.19
CA GLN A 38 11.28 5.21 2.64
C GLN A 38 12.22 6.38 2.38
N ARG A 39 12.83 6.87 3.45
CA ARG A 39 13.81 7.95 3.45
C ARG A 39 15.14 7.43 3.93
N HIS A 40 16.22 7.97 3.40
CA HIS A 40 17.55 7.71 3.93
C HIS A 40 17.85 8.67 5.08
N LYS A 41 18.42 8.18 6.19
CA LYS A 41 18.78 9.03 7.35
C LYS A 41 19.73 10.17 6.98
N SER A 42 20.59 9.96 6.00
CA SER A 42 21.54 10.95 5.50
C SER A 42 20.94 12.00 4.54
N GLY A 43 19.61 12.03 4.37
CA GLY A 43 18.93 12.96 3.47
C GLY A 43 18.86 12.47 2.02
N VAL A 44 18.77 13.41 1.07
CA VAL A 44 18.72 13.09 -0.37
C VAL A 44 20.15 12.90 -0.87
N LEU A 45 20.56 11.64 -1.01
CA LEU A 45 21.82 11.29 -1.66
C LEU A 45 21.65 11.33 -3.18
N GLU A 46 22.65 11.84 -3.90
CA GLU A 46 22.71 11.73 -5.36
C GLU A 46 22.56 10.24 -5.74
N ASN A 47 21.60 9.94 -6.62
CA ASN A 47 21.18 8.60 -7.06
C ASN A 47 20.27 7.80 -6.11
N TYR A 48 19.88 8.34 -4.96
CA TYR A 48 18.93 7.65 -4.08
C TYR A 48 17.50 8.02 -4.44
N ARG A 49 16.71 7.02 -4.86
CA ARG A 49 15.30 7.17 -5.16
C ARG A 49 14.49 6.94 -3.89
N ILE A 50 13.71 7.95 -3.49
CA ILE A 50 12.64 7.77 -2.50
C ILE A 50 11.66 6.76 -3.09
N SER A 51 11.46 5.64 -2.40
CA SER A 51 10.46 4.64 -2.77
C SER A 51 9.34 4.69 -1.75
N SER A 52 8.11 4.68 -2.24
CA SER A 52 6.94 4.54 -1.40
C SER A 52 6.30 3.18 -1.61
N TYR A 53 5.51 2.74 -0.64
CA TYR A 53 4.75 1.50 -0.74
C TYR A 53 3.47 1.59 0.07
N ILE A 54 2.46 0.83 -0.34
CA ILE A 54 1.26 0.63 0.48
C ILE A 54 1.48 -0.58 1.38
N ARG A 55 1.08 -0.46 2.65
CA ARG A 55 1.11 -1.54 3.63
C ARG A 55 -0.29 -1.78 4.19
N PHE A 56 -0.69 -3.04 4.19
CA PHE A 56 -1.88 -3.54 4.86
C PHE A 56 -1.45 -4.23 6.15
N ASN A 57 -1.82 -3.62 7.28
CA ASN A 57 -1.60 -4.20 8.61
C ASN A 57 -2.83 -5.01 8.99
N LYS A 58 -2.64 -6.30 9.26
CA LYS A 58 -3.71 -7.21 9.64
C LYS A 58 -3.96 -7.22 11.14
N ILE A 59 -5.15 -7.67 11.53
CA ILE A 59 -5.57 -7.81 12.93
C ILE A 59 -4.65 -8.77 13.70
N ASP A 60 -4.08 -9.78 13.03
CA ASP A 60 -3.13 -10.73 13.62
C ASP A 60 -1.70 -10.19 13.81
N GLY A 61 -1.46 -8.93 13.43
CA GLY A 61 -0.15 -8.27 13.51
C GLY A 61 0.77 -8.53 12.32
N SER A 62 0.39 -9.39 11.36
CA SER A 62 1.14 -9.58 10.12
C SER A 62 0.90 -8.44 9.13
N THR A 63 1.83 -8.24 8.21
CA THR A 63 1.77 -7.16 7.23
C THR A 63 1.94 -7.68 5.81
N VAL A 64 1.26 -7.02 4.86
CA VAL A 64 1.43 -7.26 3.42
C VAL A 64 1.71 -5.91 2.76
N GLN A 65 2.75 -5.85 1.93
CA GLN A 65 3.20 -4.59 1.33
C GLN A 65 3.43 -4.70 -0.18
N TYR A 66 3.13 -3.61 -0.89
CA TYR A 66 3.36 -3.49 -2.34
C TYR A 66 4.07 -2.17 -2.67
N PRO A 67 5.24 -2.22 -3.31
CA PRO A 67 5.98 -1.02 -3.67
C PRO A 67 5.30 -0.23 -4.80
N ASP A 68 5.50 1.08 -4.81
CA ASP A 68 5.03 2.02 -5.85
C ASP A 68 5.45 1.64 -7.27
N SER A 69 6.58 0.94 -7.41
CA SER A 69 7.04 0.35 -8.67
C SER A 69 6.13 -0.77 -9.21
N LYS A 70 5.23 -1.30 -8.37
CA LYS A 70 4.38 -2.46 -8.65
C LYS A 70 2.90 -2.17 -8.51
N ILE A 71 2.50 -1.20 -7.70
CA ILE A 71 1.10 -0.78 -7.53
C ILE A 71 0.98 0.73 -7.74
N ASP A 72 -0.12 1.16 -8.38
CA ASP A 72 -0.42 2.59 -8.47
C ASP A 72 -0.94 3.08 -7.10
N LEU A 73 -0.10 3.82 -6.37
CA LEU A 73 -0.46 4.35 -5.05
C LEU A 73 -1.55 5.41 -5.12
N ASN A 74 -1.60 6.23 -6.18
CA ASN A 74 -2.61 7.28 -6.31
C ASN A 74 -3.99 6.67 -6.53
N GLU A 75 -4.06 5.65 -7.39
CA GLU A 75 -5.29 4.91 -7.62
C GLU A 75 -5.74 4.17 -6.36
N ALA A 76 -4.81 3.46 -5.70
CA ALA A 76 -5.11 2.77 -4.46
C ALA A 76 -5.64 3.74 -3.38
N GLU A 77 -5.00 4.89 -3.21
CA GLU A 77 -5.41 5.93 -2.26
C GLU A 77 -6.82 6.47 -2.56
N THR A 78 -7.13 6.68 -3.84
CA THR A 78 -8.47 7.10 -4.27
C THR A 78 -9.52 6.09 -3.84
N ILE A 79 -9.31 4.80 -4.10
CA ILE A 79 -10.23 3.73 -3.73
C ILE A 79 -10.41 3.64 -2.21
N ILE A 80 -9.32 3.77 -1.45
CA ILE A 80 -9.37 3.72 0.02
C ILE A 80 -10.20 4.90 0.57
N LYS A 81 -10.00 6.11 0.03
CA LYS A 81 -10.76 7.31 0.40
C LYS A 81 -12.25 7.19 0.03
N GLU A 82 -12.57 6.65 -1.14
CA GLU A 82 -13.95 6.38 -1.56
C GLU A 82 -14.68 5.41 -0.61
N ASN A 83 -13.95 4.43 -0.08
CA ASN A 83 -14.47 3.50 0.94
C ASN A 83 -14.47 4.09 2.36
N LYS A 84 -14.19 5.39 2.52
CA LYS A 84 -14.15 6.13 3.80
C LYS A 84 -13.18 5.51 4.82
N ILE A 85 -12.11 4.88 4.34
CA ILE A 85 -11.06 4.31 5.16
C ILE A 85 -9.97 5.36 5.36
N SER A 86 -9.48 5.49 6.59
CA SER A 86 -8.33 6.35 6.87
C SER A 86 -7.04 5.69 6.40
N VAL A 87 -6.20 6.44 5.71
CA VAL A 87 -4.83 6.05 5.33
C VAL A 87 -3.88 6.82 6.23
N GLU A 88 -2.94 6.11 6.85
CA GLU A 88 -1.86 6.75 7.60
C GLU A 88 -0.62 6.90 6.72
N TYR A 89 0.04 8.05 6.81
CA TYR A 89 1.28 8.32 6.08
C TYR A 89 2.44 8.18 7.05
N VAL A 90 3.37 7.27 6.73
CA VAL A 90 4.48 6.91 7.60
C VAL A 90 5.79 7.17 6.86
N ASP A 91 6.72 7.85 7.50
CA ASP A 91 8.10 7.95 7.01
C ASP A 91 8.96 6.88 7.71
N GLU A 92 9.59 6.02 6.93
CA GLU A 92 10.53 5.02 7.44
C GLU A 92 11.95 5.36 7.03
N PHE A 93 12.86 5.29 8.00
CA PHE A 93 14.25 5.68 7.79
C PHE A 93 15.15 4.46 7.68
N ILE A 94 15.80 4.30 6.52
CA ILE A 94 16.89 3.35 6.34
C ILE A 94 18.26 4.01 6.50
#